data_AF-A0A8J3WT94-F1
#
_entry.id   AF-A0A8J3WT94-F1
#
_cell.length_a   1.000
_cell.length_b   1.000
_cell.length_c   1.000
_cell.angle_alpha   90.00
_cell.angle_beta   90.00
_cell.angle_gamma   90.00
#
_symmetry.space_group_name_H-M   'P 1'
#
loop_
_entity.id
_entity.type
_entity.pdbx_description
1 polymer ?
#
loop_
_entity_poly.entity_id
_entity_poly.type
_entity_poly.pdbx_seq_one_letter_code
_entity_poly.pdbx_strand_id
1 'polypeptide(L)' 'MSDPQIDPAGNTQQFRAFAQRNEPEAAPEKRSLVVPISIAVAVVVVIAAIAAYLLLM' A
#
# COMPACT_ATOMS: atom_id res chain seq x y z
N MET A 1 -15.19 29.59 -12.40
CA MET A 1 -15.54 28.42 -13.23
C MET A 1 -14.43 28.26 -14.23
N SER A 2 -13.66 27.18 -14.16
CA SER A 2 -12.66 26.87 -15.20
C SER A 2 -13.42 26.18 -16.33
N ASP A 3 -13.78 26.93 -17.36
CA ASP A 3 -14.32 26.34 -18.57
C ASP A 3 -13.27 25.34 -19.10
N PRO A 4 -13.61 24.06 -19.25
CA PRO A 4 -12.68 23.10 -19.81
C PRO A 4 -12.37 23.58 -21.23
N GLN A 5 -11.18 24.15 -21.41
CA GLN A 5 -10.70 24.62 -22.70
C GLN A 5 -10.58 23.40 -23.61
N ILE A 6 -11.67 23.12 -24.32
CA ILE A 6 -11.78 22.01 -25.25
C ILE A 6 -10.96 22.42 -26.47
N ASP A 7 -9.80 21.79 -26.60
CA ASP A 7 -8.96 21.93 -27.78
C ASP A 7 -9.76 21.48 -29.02
N PRO A 8 -10.06 22.39 -29.97
CA PRO A 8 -10.86 22.07 -31.15
C PRO A 8 -10.15 21.08 -32.08
N ALA A 9 -8.82 20.97 -31.98
CA ALA A 9 -8.04 19.98 -32.74
C ALA A 9 -8.03 18.59 -32.09
N GLY A 10 -8.54 18.44 -30.86
CA GLY A 10 -8.65 17.15 -30.16
C GLY A 10 -7.31 16.49 -29.75
N ASN A 11 -6.18 17.00 -30.24
CA ASN A 11 -4.86 16.45 -29.97
C ASN A 11 -4.52 16.47 -28.49
N THR A 12 -4.85 17.54 -27.78
CA THR A 12 -4.58 17.66 -26.34
C THR A 12 -5.33 16.61 -25.52
N GLN A 13 -6.53 16.21 -25.97
CA GLN A 13 -7.29 15.15 -25.30
C GLN A 13 -6.67 13.77 -25.54
N GLN A 14 -6.13 13.52 -26.74
CA GLN A 14 -5.41 12.28 -27.06
C GLN A 14 -4.12 12.14 -26.24
N PHE A 15 -3.33 13.22 -26.13
CA PHE A 15 -2.14 13.23 -25.26
C PHE A 15 -2.48 13.02 -23.79
N ARG A 16 -3.56 13.66 -23.31
CA ARG A 16 -4.04 13.49 -21.94
C ARG A 16 -4.48 12.05 -21.67
N ALA A 17 -5.23 11.45 -22.59
CA ALA A 17 -5.65 10.06 -22.49
C ALA A 17 -4.46 9.08 -22.52
N PHE A 18 -3.45 9.35 -23.35
CA PHE A 18 -2.22 8.57 -23.41
C PHE A 18 -1.37 8.69 -22.14
N ALA A 19 -1.23 9.90 -21.60
CA ALA A 19 -0.50 10.16 -20.36
C ALA A 19 -1.18 9.48 -19.17
N GLN A 20 -2.50 9.62 -19.03
CA GLN A 20 -3.29 8.97 -17.98
C GLN A 20 -3.26 7.44 -18.07
N ARG A 21 -3.12 6.87 -19.27
CA ARG A 21 -2.96 5.42 -19.47
C ARG A 21 -1.66 4.86 -18.90
N ASN A 22 -0.63 5.70 -18.79
CA ASN A 22 0.70 5.36 -18.28
C ASN A 22 0.97 5.92 -16.88
N GLU A 23 0.07 6.73 -16.33
CA GLU A 23 0.08 6.97 -14.90
C GLU A 23 -0.14 5.63 -14.22
N PRO A 24 0.81 5.16 -13.38
CA PRO A 24 0.57 3.98 -12.60
C PRO A 24 -0.64 4.30 -11.71
N GLU A 25 -1.80 3.73 -12.06
CA GLU A 25 -2.94 3.56 -11.16
C GLU A 25 -2.33 3.26 -9.80
N ALA A 26 -2.50 4.18 -8.85
CA ALA A 26 -1.81 4.14 -7.56
C ALA A 26 -1.94 2.72 -7.02
N ALA A 27 -0.86 1.94 -7.15
CA ALA A 27 -0.94 0.51 -6.94
C ALA A 27 -1.50 0.35 -5.53
N PRO A 28 -2.59 -0.42 -5.33
CA PRO A 28 -3.22 -0.49 -4.02
C PRO A 28 -2.11 -0.77 -3.02
N GLU A 29 -1.92 0.16 -2.08
CA GLU A 29 -0.81 0.14 -1.14
C GLU A 29 -0.80 -1.27 -0.57
N LYS A 30 0.19 -2.08 -0.96
CA LYS A 30 0.27 -3.47 -0.51
C LYS A 30 0.47 -3.37 0.99
N ARG A 31 -0.62 -3.48 1.75
CA ARG A 31 -0.62 -3.30 3.20
C ARG A 31 0.40 -4.27 3.75
N SER A 32 1.55 -3.74 4.14
CA SER A 32 2.71 -4.56 4.46
C SER A 32 2.39 -5.39 5.70
N LEU A 33 2.24 -6.70 5.50
CA LEU A 33 1.98 -7.64 6.59
C LEU A 33 3.20 -7.84 7.49
N VAL A 34 4.35 -7.24 7.17
CA VAL A 34 5.59 -7.36 7.94
C VAL A 34 5.40 -6.89 9.39
N VAL A 35 4.70 -5.77 9.59
CA VAL A 35 4.45 -5.20 10.93
C VAL A 35 3.52 -6.08 11.78
N PRO A 36 2.34 -6.53 11.32
CA PRO A 36 1.51 -7.40 12.14
C PRO A 36 2.15 -8.77 12.39
N ILE A 37 2.92 -9.31 11.43
CA ILE A 37 3.62 -10.59 11.60
C ILE A 37 4.73 -10.46 12.66
N SER A 38 5.53 -9.39 12.63
CA SER A 38 6.61 -9.21 13.61
C SER A 38 6.08 -9.08 15.04
N ILE A 39 4.96 -8.37 15.22
CA ILE A 39 4.27 -8.27 16.52
C ILE A 39 3.79 -9.65 16.98
N ALA A 40 3.15 -10.43 16.11
CA ALA A 40 2.67 -11.76 16.44
C ALA A 40 3.82 -12.69 16.88
N VAL A 41 4.94 -12.67 16.15
CA VAL A 41 6.13 -13.46 16.50
C VAL A 41 6.69 -13.04 17.86
N ALA A 42 6.81 -11.73 18.12
CA ALA A 42 7.31 -11.23 19.40
C ALA A 42 6.45 -11.70 20.58
N VAL A 43 5.12 -11.65 20.45
CA VAL A 43 4.18 -12.12 21.47
C VAL A 43 4.37 -13.61 21.75
N VAL A 44 4.49 -14.44 20.71
CA VAL A 44 4.71 -15.90 20.87
C VAL A 44 6.03 -16.18 21.61
N VAL A 45 7.10 -15.47 21.27
CA VAL A 45 8.41 -15.62 21.93
C VAL A 45 8.32 -15.27 23.42
N VAL A 46 7.64 -14.18 23.77
CA VAL A 46 7.46 -13.75 25.17
C VAL A 46 6.66 -14.81 25.95
N ILE A 47 5.55 -15.30 25.39
CA ILE A 47 4.74 -16.35 26.04
C ILE A 47 5.55 -17.63 26.24
N ALA A 48 6.32 -18.06 25.23
CA ALA A 48 7.16 -19.23 25.33
C ALA A 48 8.24 -19.08 26.40
N ALA A 49 8.86 -17.90 26.50
CA ALA A 49 9.85 -17.60 27.53
C ALA A 49 9.25 -17.66 28.95
N ILE A 50 8.05 -17.09 29.14
CA ILE A 50 7.33 -17.16 30.42
C ILE A 50 6.97 -18.60 30.76
N ALA A 51 6.43 -19.36 29.81
CA ALA A 51 6.09 -20.76 30.01
C ALA A 51 7.33 -21.61 30.37
N ALA A 52 8.45 -21.39 29.68
CA ALA A 52 9.70 -22.06 29.97
C ALA A 52 10.23 -21.71 31.37
N TYR A 53 10.16 -20.43 31.76
CA TYR A 53 10.53 -19.99 33.10
C TYR A 53 9.68 -20.65 34.18
N LEU A 54 8.35 -20.71 34.00
CA LEU A 54 7.42 -21.35 34.93
C LEU A 54 7.57 -22.87 35.00
N LEU A 55 8.02 -23.52 33.92
CA LEU A 55 8.26 -24.97 33.90
C LEU A 55 9.62 -25.35 34.51
N LEU A 56 10.61 -24.46 34.43
CA LEU A 56 11.96 -24.70 34.93
C LEU A 56 12.12 -24.34 36.41
N MET A 57 11.22 -23.53 36.97
CA MET A 57 11.23 -23.06 38.35
C MET A 57 10.32 -23.90 39.23
#